data_AF-A0A656QD16-F1
#
_entry.id   AF-A0A656QD16-F1
#
_cell.length_a   1.000
_cell.length_b   1.000
_cell.length_c   1.000
_cell.angle_alpha   90.00
_cell.angle_beta   90.00
_cell.angle_gamma   90.00
#
_symmetry.space_group_name_H-M   'P 1'
#
loop_
_entity.id
_entity.type
_entity.pdbx_description
1 polymer ?
#
loop_
_entity_poly.entity_id
_entity_poly.type
_entity_poly.pdbx_seq_one_letter_code
_entity_poly.pdbx_strand_id
1 'polypeptide(L)'
;MSADEQLHDDEGESLVAAMTRPTMIGGLTLASLAMSFYIPGMAAMIARSVVPAIAVPFLLLGSYLVCLKDVYLFDILAAATHLKTCPNKRFWRCRRYAPR
;
A
#
# COMPACT_ATOMS: atom_id res chain seq x y z
N MET A 1 -17.77 -14.18 29.72
CA MET A 1 -16.71 -14.03 28.71
C MET A 1 -15.50 -13.50 29.43
N SER A 2 -14.52 -14.38 29.62
CA SER A 2 -13.37 -14.23 30.53
C SER A 2 -12.22 -13.48 29.85
N ALA A 3 -11.56 -12.59 30.59
CA ALA A 3 -10.56 -11.64 30.11
C ALA A 3 -9.32 -12.27 29.44
N ASP A 4 -9.02 -13.55 29.72
CA ASP A 4 -7.91 -14.30 29.13
C ASP A 4 -8.05 -14.56 27.61
N GLU A 5 -9.28 -14.66 27.07
CA GLU A 5 -9.47 -14.86 25.62
C GLU A 5 -9.21 -13.59 24.80
N GLN A 6 -9.37 -12.39 25.39
CA GLN A 6 -9.08 -11.14 24.68
C GLN A 6 -7.58 -10.87 24.52
N LEU A 7 -6.75 -11.32 25.46
CA LEU A 7 -5.32 -11.03 25.43
C LEU A 7 -4.59 -11.82 24.32
N HIS A 8 -5.02 -13.06 24.05
CA HIS A 8 -4.38 -13.93 23.07
C HIS A 8 -4.78 -13.61 21.62
N ASP A 9 -5.99 -13.07 21.42
CA ASP A 9 -6.44 -12.56 20.12
C ASP A 9 -5.66 -11.27 19.75
N ASP A 10 -5.45 -10.37 20.72
CA ASP A 10 -4.70 -9.11 20.53
C ASP A 10 -3.19 -9.36 20.27
N GLU A 11 -2.58 -10.36 20.91
CA GLU A 11 -1.19 -10.77 20.65
C GLU A 11 -1.03 -11.47 19.29
N GLY A 12 -1.98 -12.32 18.90
CA GLY A 12 -2.00 -12.96 17.59
C GLY A 12 -2.23 -11.96 16.45
N GLU A 13 -3.16 -11.03 16.63
CA GLU A 13 -3.40 -9.93 15.70
C GLU A 13 -2.24 -8.94 15.64
N SER A 14 -1.57 -8.63 16.76
CA SER A 14 -0.40 -7.75 16.77
C SER A 14 0.86 -8.40 16.20
N LEU A 15 1.08 -9.70 16.41
CA LEU A 15 2.17 -10.47 15.78
C LEU A 15 1.94 -10.65 14.27
N VAL A 16 0.71 -10.95 13.84
CA VAL A 16 0.36 -11.03 12.41
C VAL A 16 0.35 -9.64 11.76
N ALA A 17 -0.10 -8.61 12.48
CA ALA A 17 0.01 -7.23 12.03
C ALA A 17 1.48 -6.81 11.92
N ALA A 18 2.34 -7.13 12.88
CA ALA A 18 3.77 -6.80 12.84
C ALA A 18 4.51 -7.49 11.68
N MET A 19 4.11 -8.70 11.31
CA MET A 19 4.66 -9.45 10.17
C MET A 19 4.11 -8.98 8.80
N THR A 20 3.08 -8.13 8.77
CA THR A 20 2.42 -7.68 7.53
C THR A 20 2.28 -6.16 7.41
N ARG A 21 2.80 -5.36 8.35
CA ARG A 21 2.80 -3.91 8.21
C ARG A 21 3.83 -3.52 7.15
N PRO A 22 3.41 -2.89 6.03
CA PRO A 22 4.35 -2.38 5.05
C PRO A 22 5.29 -1.39 5.75
N THR A 23 6.56 -1.39 5.34
CA THR A 23 7.56 -0.49 5.90
C THR A 23 7.09 0.96 5.68
N MET A 24 7.06 1.75 6.76
CA MET A 24 6.58 3.13 6.73
C MET A 24 7.67 4.10 7.18
N ILE A 25 7.80 5.21 6.45
CA ILE A 25 8.71 6.32 6.75
C ILE A 25 7.85 7.58 6.87
N GLY A 26 7.75 8.14 8.08
CA GLY A 26 7.02 9.39 8.32
C GLY A 26 5.52 9.35 7.97
N GLY A 27 4.89 8.18 8.00
CA GLY A 27 3.47 7.99 7.63
C GLY A 27 3.24 7.68 6.15
N LEU A 28 4.29 7.62 5.33
CA LEU A 28 4.24 7.12 3.96
C LEU A 28 4.71 5.66 3.92
N THR A 29 4.00 4.82 3.16
CA THR A 29 4.48 3.47 2.87
C THR A 29 5.67 3.51 1.91
N LEU A 30 6.57 2.52 2.02
CA LEU A 30 7.69 2.39 1.10
C LEU A 30 7.22 2.22 -0.35
N ALA A 31 6.09 1.53 -0.56
CA ALA A 31 5.46 1.38 -1.87
C ALA A 31 4.98 2.73 -2.44
N SER A 32 4.34 3.57 -1.63
CA SER A 32 3.86 4.88 -2.08
C SER A 32 4.99 5.87 -2.35
N LEU A 33 6.05 5.83 -1.54
CA LEU A 33 7.30 6.57 -1.78
C LEU A 33 7.95 6.12 -3.10
N ALA A 34 8.16 4.81 -3.26
CA ALA A 34 8.75 4.24 -4.46
C ALA A 34 7.94 4.64 -5.70
N MET A 35 6.61 4.53 -5.65
CA MET A 35 5.75 4.87 -6.79
C MET A 35 5.75 6.38 -7.10
N SER A 36 5.76 7.24 -6.06
CA SER A 36 5.81 8.70 -6.21
C SER A 36 7.13 9.22 -6.76
N PHE A 37 8.25 8.51 -6.57
CA PHE A 37 9.53 8.84 -7.20
C PHE A 37 9.73 8.14 -8.55
N TYR A 38 9.26 6.90 -8.68
CA TYR A 38 9.42 6.10 -9.89
C TYR A 38 8.65 6.68 -11.07
N ILE A 39 7.39 7.07 -10.89
CA ILE A 39 6.55 7.59 -11.99
C ILE A 39 7.15 8.89 -12.57
N PRO A 40 7.46 9.93 -11.77
CA PRO A 40 8.12 11.14 -12.26
C PRO A 40 9.53 10.88 -12.78
N GLY A 41 10.29 9.98 -12.16
CA GLY A 41 11.64 9.62 -12.59
C GLY A 41 11.64 9.01 -13.99
N MET A 42 10.75 8.04 -14.24
CA MET A 42 10.56 7.45 -15.56
C MET A 42 10.05 8.47 -16.57
N ALA A 43 9.09 9.33 -16.18
CA ALA A 43 8.59 10.39 -17.05
C ALA A 43 9.67 11.42 -17.42
N ALA A 44 10.55 11.79 -16.49
CA ALA A 44 11.67 12.69 -16.71
C ALA A 44 12.69 12.13 -17.70
N MET A 45 12.99 10.83 -17.57
CA MET A 45 13.89 10.12 -18.48
C MET A 45 13.31 10.04 -19.90
N ILE A 46 12.02 9.73 -20.04
CA ILE A 46 11.35 9.64 -21.35
C ILE A 46 11.24 11.02 -22.00
N ALA A 47 10.82 12.04 -21.24
CA ALA A 47 10.67 13.40 -21.74
C ALA A 47 12.02 14.13 -21.91
N ARG A 48 13.13 13.53 -21.44
CA ARG A 48 14.46 14.15 -21.40
C ARG A 48 14.45 15.54 -20.74
N SER A 49 13.58 15.72 -19.76
CA SER A 49 13.27 17.03 -19.17
C SER A 49 13.08 16.92 -17.66
N VAL A 50 13.52 17.94 -16.93
CA VAL A 50 13.39 18.07 -15.47
C VAL A 50 12.02 18.60 -15.04
N VAL A 51 11.19 19.08 -15.98
CA VAL A 51 9.83 19.56 -15.71
C VAL A 51 8.97 18.53 -14.94
N PRO A 52 8.92 17.24 -15.32
CA PRO A 52 8.19 16.22 -14.55
C PRO A 52 8.69 16.02 -13.11
N ALA A 53 9.91 16.45 -12.76
CA ALA A 53 10.37 16.40 -11.36
C ALA A 53 9.57 17.35 -10.45
N ILE A 54 8.95 18.39 -11.00
CA ILE A 54 8.05 19.30 -10.26
C ILE A 54 6.78 18.57 -9.79
N ALA A 55 6.39 17.46 -10.45
CA ALA A 55 5.24 16.68 -10.05
C ALA A 55 5.48 15.84 -8.77
N VAL A 56 6.74 15.62 -8.39
CA VAL A 56 7.13 14.82 -7.21
C VAL A 56 6.46 15.28 -5.91
N PRO A 57 6.56 16.57 -5.49
CA PRO A 57 5.90 17.04 -4.27
C PRO A 57 4.38 16.87 -4.30
N PHE A 58 3.74 17.03 -5.46
CA PHE A 58 2.29 16.84 -5.59
C PHE A 58 1.88 15.37 -5.45
N LEU A 59 2.65 14.45 -6.04
CA LEU A 59 2.42 13.01 -5.88
C LEU A 59 2.71 12.52 -4.46
N LEU A 60 3.73 13.07 -3.80
CA LEU A 60 3.99 12.79 -2.39
C LEU A 60 2.85 13.28 -1.50
N LEU A 61 2.34 14.49 -1.75
CA LEU A 61 1.19 15.00 -0.98
C LEU A 61 -0.07 14.16 -1.24
N GLY A 62 -0.36 13.82 -2.49
CA GLY A 62 -1.51 12.99 -2.84
C GLY A 62 -1.42 11.59 -2.23
N SER A 63 -0.26 10.95 -2.32
CA SER A 63 -0.04 9.63 -1.72
C SER A 63 -0.07 9.68 -0.19
N TYR A 64 0.40 10.76 0.43
CA TYR A 64 0.26 10.96 1.87
C TYR A 64 -1.21 11.03 2.29
N LEU A 65 -2.05 11.81 1.59
CA LEU A 65 -3.49 11.89 1.86
C LEU A 65 -4.19 10.54 1.69
N VAL A 66 -3.81 9.77 0.68
CA VAL A 66 -4.34 8.41 0.46
C VAL A 66 -3.90 7.48 1.59
N CYS A 67 -2.63 7.50 1.99
CA CYS A 67 -2.11 6.71 3.11
C CYS A 67 -2.76 7.10 4.45
N LEU A 68 -3.21 8.34 4.61
CA LEU A 68 -3.98 8.77 5.78
C LEU A 68 -5.35 8.08 5.86
N LYS A 69 -5.96 7.79 4.70
CA LYS A 69 -7.26 7.12 4.59
C LYS A 69 -7.13 5.60 4.60
N ASP A 70 -6.18 5.05 3.84
CA ASP A 70 -5.95 3.62 3.73
C ASP A 70 -4.47 3.31 3.41
N VAL A 71 -3.79 2.70 4.37
CA VAL A 71 -2.34 2.43 4.30
C VAL A 71 -2.01 1.33 3.29
N TYR A 72 -2.90 0.36 3.08
CA TYR A 72 -2.59 -0.85 2.31
C TYR A 72 -2.90 -0.71 0.81
N LEU A 73 -3.53 0.39 0.40
CA LEU A 73 -4.04 0.57 -0.94
C LEU A 73 -2.95 0.46 -2.02
N PHE A 74 -1.79 1.07 -1.79
CA PHE A 74 -0.67 1.03 -2.73
C PHE A 74 -0.01 -0.35 -2.83
N ASP A 75 0.09 -1.07 -1.72
CA ASP A 75 0.69 -2.40 -1.69
C ASP A 75 -0.21 -3.42 -2.39
N ILE A 76 -1.53 -3.27 -2.24
CA ILE A 76 -2.52 -4.09 -2.96
C ILE A 76 -2.52 -3.75 -4.45
N LEU A 77 -2.39 -2.48 -4.82
CA LEU A 77 -2.21 -2.08 -6.21
C LEU A 77 -0.96 -2.73 -6.81
N ALA A 78 0.17 -2.70 -6.09
CA ALA A 78 1.40 -3.35 -6.52
C ALA A 78 1.19 -4.87 -6.68
N ALA A 79 0.62 -5.54 -5.68
CA ALA A 79 0.29 -6.96 -5.74
C ALA A 79 -0.69 -7.29 -6.89
N ALA A 80 -1.66 -6.41 -7.17
CA ALA A 80 -2.60 -6.57 -8.25
C ALA A 80 -1.94 -6.52 -9.64
N THR A 81 -0.85 -5.75 -9.80
CA THR A 81 -0.09 -5.76 -11.06
C THR A 81 0.69 -7.05 -11.26
N HIS A 82 1.06 -7.74 -10.18
CA HIS A 82 1.84 -8.98 -10.23
C HIS A 82 0.97 -10.25 -10.24
N LEU A 83 -0.28 -10.19 -9.75
CA LEU A 83 -1.17 -11.34 -9.72
C LEU A 83 -1.69 -11.69 -11.12
N LYS A 84 -1.37 -12.90 -11.58
CA LYS A 84 -1.97 -13.50 -12.78
C LYS A 84 -3.48 -13.62 -12.56
N THR A 85 -4.30 -13.13 -13.50
CA THR A 85 -5.77 -13.18 -13.43
C THR A 85 -6.24 -14.55 -12.96
N CYS A 86 -6.85 -14.62 -11.78
CA CYS A 86 -7.39 -15.87 -11.26
C CYS A 86 -8.57 -16.31 -12.14
N PRO A 87 -8.48 -17.42 -12.87
CA PRO A 87 -9.53 -17.83 -13.82
C PRO A 87 -10.86 -18.12 -13.13
N ASN A 88 -10.84 -18.51 -11.85
CA ASN A 88 -12.04 -18.84 -11.07
C ASN A 88 -12.43 -17.77 -10.04
N LYS A 89 -12.10 -16.49 -10.28
CA LYS A 89 -12.40 -15.39 -9.34
C LYS A 89 -13.89 -15.30 -8.95
N ARG A 90 -14.80 -15.72 -9.83
CA ARG A 90 -16.26 -15.69 -9.61
C ARG A 90 -16.76 -16.72 -8.59
N PHE A 91 -16.10 -17.87 -8.47
CA PHE A 91 -16.47 -18.93 -7.52
C PHE A 91 -15.89 -18.67 -6.13
N TRP A 92 -14.64 -18.19 -6.06
CA TRP A 92 -13.92 -18.08 -4.79
C TRP A 92 -14.31 -16.84 -3.97
N ARG A 93 -14.79 -15.76 -4.62
CA ARG A 93 -15.28 -14.51 -3.96
C ARG A 93 -14.42 -14.04 -2.77
N CYS A 94 -13.11 -14.27 -2.78
CA CYS A 94 -12.24 -13.88 -1.67
C CYS A 94 -12.14 -12.35 -1.60
N ARG A 95 -12.84 -11.75 -0.64
CA ARG A 95 -12.71 -10.33 -0.28
C ARG A 95 -11.82 -10.24 0.95
N ARG A 96 -10.52 -10.51 0.78
CA ARG A 96 -9.54 -10.47 1.89
C ARG A 96 -9.13 -9.05 2.28
N TYR A 97 -9.47 -8.07 1.43
CA TYR A 97 -9.27 -6.66 1.73
C TYR A 97 -10.60 -6.01 2.12
N ALA A 98 -10.69 -5.64 3.39
CA ALA A 98 -11.70 -4.73 3.91
C ALA A 98 -10.98 -3.39 4.20
N PRO A 99 -11.31 -2.31 3.46
CA PRO A 99 -10.72 -0.99 3.72
C PRO A 99 -11.10 -0.56 5.14
N ARG A 100 -10.15 0.01 5.87
CA ARG A 100 -10.33 0.47 7.27
C ARG A 100 -10.48 1.99 7.32
#